data_AF-A0A9E5QJL0-F1
#
_entry.id   AF-A0A9E5QJL0-F1
#
_cell.length_a   1.000
_cell.length_b   1.000
_cell.length_c   1.000
_cell.angle_alpha   90.00
_cell.angle_beta   90.00
_cell.angle_gamma   90.00
#
_symmetry.space_group_name_H-M   'P 1'
#
loop_
_entity.id
_entity.type
_entity.pdbx_description
1 polymer ?
#
loop_
_entity_poly.entity_id
_entity_poly.type
_entity_poly.pdbx_seq_one_letter_code
_entity_poly.pdbx_strand_id
1 'polypeptide(L)'
;MRKRIAVAAVAGLVSSLSGISPAHAQSSPSPYAGSWHGQSVIWGPTVCGQQAGPSCTLTRPWSGTVDENGLFTYVYGPGGRLCPDGSYTPDPGGDSHQVLVPPSGAVQLGYWSENCLRKAQFSASPVLAVSSSLLECSYQYVSQPSGTVCTHTVSATFTGSGKSSAFPMTVTSNIGATVSSATATIRYRAQDVGTSASVYAFAVAPATLAKAAREDAAPLTLGFARSAGKDSPVACVLAQLDASGQLRAVSASQLQAYVTGVLSSQGQSVTILDNVATANIGGAVFYVGYGATPAAMLDGNVLNRAVLVPGAVQCDPQPPQTGWWWNAAEDGRGYTIESTGSKVFFAAYLYDISGRSTWYIAAGPTTLEGSLFVGDLESYSDGQTLTGAFRSPVRPPVLNGQVTLAFNDSTHGTMVWPGGTVPITRMEYGVGGVNAVPQANQPENGWWLSGLDDGRGFFIEWQAGIGFMAGFMYDDSGAPVWYIAAKTTPDNPQVFSSQWEKYVNGQTLTGTYHPPVRPPTYVGAATIQFQGAADAIMTMPGGRQVTLSRYRF
;
A
#
# COMPACT_ATOMS: atom_id res chain seq x y z
N MET A 1 -30.37 20.04 -32.79
CA MET A 1 -29.82 18.68 -32.57
C MET A 1 -28.55 18.80 -31.76
N ARG A 2 -28.57 18.41 -30.47
CA ARG A 2 -27.48 18.63 -29.50
C ARG A 2 -27.19 17.34 -28.71
N LYS A 3 -25.92 17.20 -28.33
CA LYS A 3 -25.27 16.38 -27.27
C LYS A 3 -24.81 14.95 -27.62
N ARG A 4 -23.50 14.84 -27.87
CA ARG A 4 -22.58 13.80 -27.35
C ARG A 4 -21.21 14.47 -27.08
N ILE A 5 -20.82 14.57 -25.80
CA ILE A 5 -19.49 14.95 -25.25
C ILE A 5 -19.47 14.21 -23.89
N ALA A 6 -18.57 13.27 -23.57
CA ALA A 6 -17.14 13.37 -23.22
C ALA A 6 -16.64 11.92 -22.97
N VAL A 7 -15.37 11.49 -23.04
CA VAL A 7 -14.05 12.01 -23.47
C VAL A 7 -13.18 10.74 -23.61
N ALA A 8 -12.44 10.61 -24.72
CA ALA A 8 -11.37 9.65 -24.95
C ALA A 8 -10.29 10.35 -25.81
N ALA A 9 -9.00 10.27 -25.41
CA ALA A 9 -7.73 10.61 -26.12
C ALA A 9 -6.71 11.11 -25.05
N VAL A 10 -5.39 10.80 -25.01
CA VAL A 10 -4.31 10.70 -26.03
C VAL A 10 -3.13 9.87 -25.45
N ALA A 11 -2.34 9.18 -26.30
CA ALA A 11 -1.10 8.45 -25.98
C ALA A 11 0.06 8.77 -26.97
N GLY A 12 1.33 8.57 -26.55
CA GLY A 12 2.59 8.50 -27.36
C GLY A 12 3.78 9.29 -26.75
N LEU A 13 5.08 8.92 -26.77
CA LEU A 13 5.88 7.89 -27.47
C LEU A 13 7.33 7.79 -26.88
N VAL A 14 7.88 6.56 -26.77
CA VAL A 14 9.26 6.05 -27.04
C VAL A 14 10.49 6.28 -26.12
N SER A 15 11.27 5.19 -26.09
CA SER A 15 12.38 4.64 -25.29
C SER A 15 13.82 4.93 -25.73
N SER A 16 14.81 4.66 -24.86
CA SER A 16 15.99 3.77 -25.03
C SER A 16 17.28 4.31 -24.38
N LEU A 17 17.98 3.45 -23.62
CA LEU A 17 19.42 3.13 -23.76
C LEU A 17 19.90 2.20 -22.64
N SER A 18 20.41 1.05 -23.05
CA SER A 18 21.09 0.02 -22.24
C SER A 18 22.60 0.12 -22.43
N GLY A 19 23.37 -0.04 -21.36
CA GLY A 19 24.84 -0.17 -21.39
C GLY A 19 25.32 -1.06 -20.24
N ILE A 20 26.11 -2.08 -20.56
CA ILE A 20 26.65 -3.15 -19.69
C ILE A 20 28.07 -2.81 -19.22
N SER A 21 28.43 -3.11 -17.95
CA SER A 21 29.68 -3.74 -17.45
C SER A 21 30.03 -3.33 -15.99
N PRO A 22 30.98 -3.97 -15.28
CA PRO A 22 31.14 -5.39 -14.97
C PRO A 22 31.23 -5.66 -13.43
N ALA A 23 31.21 -6.95 -13.08
CA ALA A 23 31.15 -7.50 -11.72
C ALA A 23 32.23 -6.99 -10.73
N HIS A 24 31.78 -6.61 -9.54
CA HIS A 24 32.60 -6.53 -8.32
C HIS A 24 31.98 -7.44 -7.25
N ALA A 25 32.84 -8.14 -6.51
CA ALA A 25 32.47 -9.07 -5.43
C ALA A 25 31.53 -8.41 -4.42
N GLN A 26 30.32 -8.95 -4.23
CA GLN A 26 29.30 -8.36 -3.38
C GLN A 26 29.41 -8.86 -1.92
N SER A 27 29.50 -7.89 -1.02
CA SER A 27 29.30 -8.01 0.42
C SER A 27 27.86 -8.44 0.76
N SER A 28 27.66 -9.06 1.93
CA SER A 28 26.34 -9.46 2.45
C SER A 28 25.27 -8.39 2.29
N PRO A 29 24.03 -8.74 1.91
CA PRO A 29 22.98 -7.76 1.72
C PRO A 29 22.60 -7.00 2.99
N SER A 30 22.39 -5.70 2.88
CA SER A 30 21.98 -4.82 3.97
C SER A 30 20.64 -5.28 4.55
N PRO A 31 20.51 -5.39 5.88
CA PRO A 31 19.24 -5.73 6.54
C PRO A 31 18.17 -4.64 6.37
N TYR A 32 18.53 -3.50 5.78
CA TYR A 32 17.66 -2.36 5.53
C TYR A 32 17.22 -2.26 4.06
N ALA A 33 17.61 -3.23 3.21
CA ALA A 33 17.29 -3.23 1.78
C ALA A 33 15.77 -3.16 1.55
N GLY A 34 15.34 -2.28 0.64
CA GLY A 34 13.93 -2.06 0.36
C GLY A 34 13.60 -0.62 0.02
N SER A 35 12.32 -0.36 -0.24
CA SER A 35 11.80 0.99 -0.47
C SER A 35 11.43 1.65 0.86
N TRP A 36 11.76 2.93 0.95
CA TRP A 36 11.52 3.79 2.10
C TRP A 36 10.87 5.07 1.61
N HIS A 37 9.92 5.58 2.39
CA HIS A 37 9.32 6.88 2.13
C HIS A 37 9.17 7.61 3.44
N GLY A 38 9.07 8.93 3.37
CA GLY A 38 9.02 9.73 4.57
C GLY A 38 8.75 11.20 4.35
N GLN A 39 8.72 11.92 5.46
CA GLN A 39 8.65 13.37 5.46
C GLN A 39 9.83 13.93 6.24
N SER A 40 10.40 15.01 5.71
CA SER A 40 11.31 15.90 6.41
C SER A 40 10.52 17.15 6.78
N VAL A 41 10.49 17.47 8.07
CA VAL A 41 9.91 18.73 8.56
C VAL A 41 11.04 19.51 9.20
N ILE A 42 11.28 20.72 8.71
CA ILE A 42 12.35 21.63 9.16
C ILE A 42 11.67 22.89 9.70
N TRP A 43 11.97 23.33 10.91
CA TRP A 43 11.38 24.52 11.52
C TRP A 43 12.38 25.25 12.41
N GLY A 44 12.27 26.57 12.49
CA GLY A 44 12.90 27.31 13.58
C GLY A 44 13.04 28.82 13.36
N PRO A 45 13.40 29.56 14.43
CA PRO A 45 13.41 31.03 14.42
C PRO A 45 14.69 31.60 13.84
N THR A 46 14.56 32.78 13.21
CA THR A 46 15.68 33.64 12.81
C THR A 46 15.89 34.73 13.84
N VAL A 47 17.06 34.87 14.43
CA VAL A 47 17.37 35.96 15.37
C VAL A 47 18.35 36.92 14.73
N CYS A 48 17.93 38.13 14.39
CA CYS A 48 18.81 39.19 13.88
C CYS A 48 19.01 40.24 14.97
N GLY A 49 20.22 40.33 15.53
CA GLY A 49 20.48 41.20 16.69
C GLY A 49 19.65 40.79 17.91
N GLN A 50 18.82 41.70 18.45
CA GLN A 50 17.91 41.46 19.58
C GLN A 50 16.49 41.05 19.15
N GLN A 51 16.21 40.95 17.84
CA GLN A 51 14.87 40.64 17.32
C GLN A 51 14.78 39.18 16.84
N ALA A 52 13.85 38.43 17.42
CA ALA A 52 13.45 37.12 16.92
C ALA A 52 12.36 37.27 15.84
N GLY A 53 12.64 36.76 14.65
CA GLY A 53 11.70 36.63 13.54
C GLY A 53 10.82 35.37 13.68
N PRO A 54 9.71 35.32 12.92
CA PRO A 54 8.77 34.21 12.98
C PRO A 54 9.40 32.89 12.49
N SER A 55 9.04 31.78 13.13
CA SER A 55 9.52 30.45 12.74
C SER A 55 8.74 29.93 11.53
N CYS A 56 9.40 29.71 10.40
CA CYS A 56 8.78 29.09 9.23
C CYS A 56 9.03 27.58 9.22
N THR A 57 8.08 26.82 8.67
CA THR A 57 8.17 25.36 8.52
C THR A 57 8.38 24.99 7.05
N LEU A 58 9.47 24.29 6.76
CA LEU A 58 9.74 23.67 5.46
C LEU A 58 9.43 22.18 5.55
N THR A 59 8.48 21.71 4.75
CA THR A 59 8.15 20.29 4.64
C THR A 59 8.58 19.77 3.29
N ARG A 60 9.38 18.69 3.28
CA ARG A 60 9.83 18.00 2.06
C ARG A 60 9.51 16.50 2.17
N PRO A 61 8.63 15.93 1.34
CA PRO A 61 8.53 14.49 1.23
C PRO A 61 9.84 13.94 0.66
N TRP A 62 10.20 12.72 1.03
CA TRP A 62 11.31 12.03 0.41
C TRP A 62 10.93 10.57 0.14
N SER A 63 11.53 10.02 -0.89
CA SER A 63 11.48 8.58 -1.17
C SER A 63 12.89 8.10 -1.41
N GLY A 64 13.16 6.86 -1.05
CA GLY A 64 14.48 6.28 -1.25
C GLY A 64 14.44 4.78 -1.27
N THR A 65 15.53 4.21 -1.77
CA THR A 65 15.76 2.78 -1.81
C THR A 65 17.08 2.51 -1.13
N VAL A 66 17.10 1.52 -0.24
CA VAL A 66 18.36 0.94 0.23
C VAL A 66 18.58 -0.27 -0.67
N ASP A 67 19.69 -0.26 -1.41
CA ASP A 67 20.07 -1.42 -2.21
C ASP A 67 20.63 -2.55 -1.34
N GLU A 68 20.92 -3.68 -1.98
CA GLU A 68 21.49 -4.83 -1.29
C GLU A 68 22.88 -4.51 -0.69
N ASN A 69 23.66 -3.57 -1.21
CA ASN A 69 24.94 -3.19 -0.62
C ASN A 69 24.78 -2.19 0.55
N GLY A 70 23.55 -1.82 0.90
CA GLY A 70 23.27 -0.82 1.93
C GLY A 70 23.39 0.62 1.43
N LEU A 71 23.54 0.84 0.12
CA LEU A 71 23.50 2.18 -0.46
C LEU A 71 22.07 2.69 -0.44
N PHE A 72 21.81 3.63 0.47
CA PHE A 72 20.57 4.37 0.51
C PHE A 72 20.62 5.51 -0.51
N THR A 73 19.86 5.36 -1.60
CA THR A 73 19.62 6.43 -2.57
C THR A 73 18.27 7.04 -2.27
N TYR A 74 18.22 8.32 -1.96
CA TYR A 74 16.97 9.02 -1.68
C TYR A 74 16.88 10.34 -2.42
N VAL A 75 15.66 10.71 -2.77
CA VAL A 75 15.33 11.93 -3.49
C VAL A 75 14.30 12.69 -2.68
N TYR A 76 14.55 13.98 -2.48
CA TYR A 76 13.54 14.88 -1.95
C TYR A 76 12.53 15.19 -3.06
N GLY A 77 11.26 14.89 -2.79
CA GLY A 77 10.16 15.37 -3.60
C GLY A 77 9.98 16.89 -3.45
N PRO A 78 9.15 17.49 -4.32
CA PRO A 78 8.79 18.90 -4.21
C PRO A 78 8.15 19.17 -2.85
N GLY A 79 8.60 20.24 -2.21
CA GLY A 79 8.16 20.66 -0.88
C GLY A 79 7.86 22.15 -0.85
N GLY A 80 7.81 22.73 0.34
CA GLY A 80 7.77 24.18 0.44
C GLY A 80 7.84 24.71 1.86
N ARG A 81 8.24 25.97 1.95
CA ARG A 81 8.41 26.72 3.19
C ARG A 81 7.16 27.55 3.44
N LEU A 82 6.46 27.31 4.54
CA LEU A 82 5.32 28.06 5.01
C LEU A 82 5.70 28.88 6.26
N CYS A 83 5.47 30.19 6.22
CA CYS A 83 5.71 31.08 7.36
C CYS A 83 4.39 31.44 8.08
N PRO A 84 4.43 31.85 9.37
CA PRO A 84 3.24 32.20 10.14
C PRO A 84 2.43 33.39 9.58
N ASP A 85 3.05 34.22 8.75
CA ASP A 85 2.39 35.33 8.03
C ASP A 85 1.61 34.85 6.78
N GLY A 86 1.59 33.55 6.51
CA GLY A 86 0.92 32.94 5.37
C GLY A 86 1.77 32.93 4.09
N SER A 87 3.00 33.45 4.11
CA SER A 87 3.88 33.39 2.95
C SER A 87 4.34 31.95 2.69
N TYR A 88 4.27 31.54 1.42
CA TYR A 88 4.68 30.22 0.97
C TYR A 88 5.74 30.34 -0.13
N THR A 89 6.86 29.65 0.04
CA THR A 89 7.91 29.56 -0.99
C THR A 89 8.02 28.09 -1.44
N PRO A 90 7.71 27.77 -2.71
CA PRO A 90 7.86 26.41 -3.23
C PRO A 90 9.33 26.01 -3.29
N ASP A 91 9.62 24.76 -2.91
CA ASP A 91 10.91 24.11 -3.09
C ASP A 91 10.73 23.03 -4.18
N PRO A 92 11.37 23.19 -5.35
CA PRO A 92 11.15 22.27 -6.47
C PRO A 92 11.59 20.83 -6.19
N GLY A 93 12.36 20.58 -5.12
CA GLY A 93 12.91 19.26 -4.84
C GLY A 93 13.92 18.81 -5.90
N GLY A 94 14.15 17.49 -5.99
CA GLY A 94 15.00 16.88 -7.03
C GLY A 94 16.45 16.62 -6.62
N ASP A 95 16.86 17.01 -5.42
CA ASP A 95 18.16 16.65 -4.88
C ASP A 95 18.21 15.15 -4.58
N SER A 96 19.05 14.43 -5.34
CA SER A 96 19.34 13.02 -5.11
C SER A 96 20.58 12.90 -4.22
N HIS A 97 20.46 12.09 -3.18
CA HIS A 97 21.53 11.82 -2.24
C HIS A 97 21.79 10.33 -2.14
N GLN A 98 23.04 9.98 -1.93
CA GLN A 98 23.47 8.60 -1.73
C GLN A 98 24.31 8.51 -0.47
N VAL A 99 24.00 7.52 0.36
CA VAL A 99 24.75 7.28 1.60
C VAL A 99 24.75 5.80 1.95
N LEU A 100 25.88 5.29 2.42
CA LEU A 100 25.97 3.91 2.85
C LEU A 100 25.37 3.76 4.26
N VAL A 101 24.41 2.86 4.42
CA VAL A 101 23.81 2.52 5.71
C VAL A 101 24.62 1.37 6.33
N PRO A 102 25.38 1.62 7.41
CA PRO A 102 26.15 0.56 8.05
C PRO A 102 25.23 -0.45 8.77
N PRO A 103 25.73 -1.64 9.12
CA PRO A 103 24.95 -2.65 9.84
C PRO A 103 24.38 -2.20 11.20
N SER A 104 24.92 -1.13 11.79
CA SER A 104 24.39 -0.52 13.03
C SER A 104 23.13 0.33 12.80
N GLY A 105 22.77 0.60 11.54
CA GLY A 105 21.65 1.45 11.15
C GLY A 105 21.87 2.95 11.36
N ALA A 106 22.94 3.35 12.05
CA ALA A 106 23.27 4.75 12.29
C ALA A 106 23.99 5.33 11.07
N VAL A 107 23.34 6.25 10.35
CA VAL A 107 23.90 6.85 9.14
C VAL A 107 24.00 8.37 9.27
N GLN A 108 25.07 8.95 8.73
CA GLN A 108 25.22 10.39 8.59
C GLN A 108 24.77 10.79 7.18
N LEU A 109 23.65 11.50 7.06
CA LEU A 109 23.08 11.94 5.78
C LEU A 109 23.84 13.17 5.18
N GLY A 110 25.08 13.37 5.60
CA GLY A 110 25.93 14.50 5.22
C GLY A 110 25.62 15.80 5.95
N TYR A 111 26.32 16.85 5.51
CA TYR A 111 26.22 18.19 6.07
C TYR A 111 25.20 19.03 5.31
N TRP A 112 24.38 19.81 6.03
CA TRP A 112 23.54 20.85 5.42
C TRP A 112 24.32 22.17 5.24
N SER A 113 25.31 22.41 6.12
CA SER A 113 26.33 23.48 6.06
C SER A 113 27.55 23.06 6.89
N GLU A 114 28.63 23.84 6.91
CA GLU A 114 29.89 23.54 7.64
C GLU A 114 29.67 23.17 9.13
N ASN A 115 28.57 23.62 9.74
CA ASN A 115 28.25 23.38 11.16
C ASN A 115 27.02 22.50 11.41
N CYS A 116 26.49 21.82 10.38
CA CYS A 116 25.22 21.09 10.48
C CYS A 116 25.31 19.66 9.98
N LEU A 117 25.46 18.69 10.88
CA LEU A 117 25.50 17.26 10.57
C LEU A 117 24.11 16.63 10.68
N ARG A 118 23.63 16.01 9.60
CA ARG A 118 22.37 15.23 9.60
C ARG A 118 22.67 13.78 9.96
N LYS A 119 21.88 13.19 10.86
CA LYS A 119 21.96 11.77 11.24
C LYS A 119 20.59 11.11 11.08
N ALA A 120 20.57 9.85 10.71
CA ALA A 120 19.38 9.01 10.72
C ALA A 120 19.70 7.65 11.36
N GLN A 121 18.68 7.05 11.97
CA GLN A 121 18.77 5.71 12.55
C GLN A 121 17.78 4.79 11.83
N PHE A 122 18.32 3.80 11.14
CA PHE A 122 17.57 2.72 10.51
C PHE A 122 17.33 1.62 11.55
N SER A 123 16.09 1.11 11.58
CA SER A 123 15.69 0.00 12.45
C SER A 123 15.13 -1.12 11.59
N ALA A 124 15.48 -2.37 11.94
CA ALA A 124 14.94 -3.56 11.31
C ALA A 124 13.60 -4.02 11.95
N SER A 125 13.04 -3.22 12.87
CA SER A 125 11.86 -3.57 13.65
C SER A 125 10.55 -3.25 12.89
N PRO A 126 9.51 -4.09 12.98
CA PRO A 126 8.27 -3.97 12.19
C PRO A 126 7.29 -2.89 12.67
N VAL A 127 7.65 -2.12 13.70
CA VAL A 127 6.78 -1.11 14.33
C VAL A 127 7.51 0.22 14.34
N LEU A 128 7.06 1.11 13.46
CA LEU A 128 7.30 2.56 13.49
C LEU A 128 8.73 3.06 13.27
N ALA A 129 8.81 3.97 12.29
CA ALA A 129 9.59 5.20 12.27
C ALA A 129 11.08 5.13 12.63
N VAL A 130 11.91 5.67 11.72
CA VAL A 130 13.14 6.38 12.06
C VAL A 130 12.93 7.13 13.39
N SER A 131 13.69 6.75 14.43
CA SER A 131 13.70 7.50 15.69
C SER A 131 14.25 8.90 15.39
N SER A 132 13.52 9.91 15.83
CA SER A 132 13.83 11.34 15.71
C SER A 132 15.34 11.64 15.78
N SER A 133 15.87 12.24 14.72
CA SER A 133 17.05 13.09 14.88
C SER A 133 16.55 14.45 15.36
N LEU A 134 16.88 14.90 16.56
CA LEU A 134 16.84 16.33 16.85
C LEU A 134 18.02 16.94 16.07
N LEU A 135 17.72 17.60 14.96
CA LEU A 135 18.59 18.69 14.50
C LEU A 135 18.41 19.83 15.50
N GLU A 136 19.49 20.32 16.07
CA GLU A 136 19.57 21.70 16.58
C GLU A 136 20.76 22.31 15.86
N CYS A 137 20.46 23.13 14.87
CA CYS A 137 21.44 23.71 13.96
C CYS A 137 21.41 25.22 14.11
N SER A 138 22.54 25.84 14.47
CA SER A 138 22.67 27.29 14.49
C SER A 138 23.65 27.74 13.41
N TYR A 139 23.23 28.58 12.47
CA TYR A 139 24.16 29.21 11.52
C TYR A 139 23.97 30.72 11.46
N GLN A 140 25.09 31.43 11.30
CA GLN A 140 25.14 32.89 11.30
C GLN A 140 25.39 33.44 9.90
N TYR A 141 24.66 34.50 9.54
CA TYR A 141 24.91 35.27 8.32
C TYR A 141 24.71 36.75 8.60
N VAL A 142 25.34 37.62 7.80
CA VAL A 142 25.20 39.07 7.93
C VAL A 142 24.12 39.54 6.97
N SER A 143 23.03 40.08 7.49
CA SER A 143 21.96 40.66 6.66
C SER A 143 22.43 41.95 5.98
N GLN A 144 22.14 42.09 4.68
CA GLN A 144 22.38 43.33 3.95
C GLN A 144 21.06 44.07 3.69
N PRO A 145 21.03 45.41 3.77
CA PRO A 145 22.18 46.33 3.93
C PRO A 145 22.54 46.67 5.39
N SER A 146 21.85 46.10 6.39
CA SER A 146 21.95 46.51 7.81
C SER A 146 23.21 46.04 8.55
N GLY A 147 24.02 45.14 7.97
CA GLY A 147 25.23 44.61 8.59
C GLY A 147 24.99 43.78 9.86
N THR A 148 23.74 43.40 10.15
CA THR A 148 23.37 42.72 11.39
C THR A 148 23.64 41.23 11.28
N VAL A 149 24.36 40.67 12.27
CA VAL A 149 24.55 39.22 12.40
C VAL A 149 23.23 38.57 12.79
N CYS A 150 22.75 37.69 11.93
CA CYS A 150 21.54 36.92 12.10
C CYS A 150 21.90 35.46 12.37
N THR A 151 21.33 34.88 13.41
CA THR A 151 21.49 33.48 13.80
C THR A 151 20.19 32.73 13.51
N HIS A 152 20.22 31.70 12.68
CA HIS A 152 19.07 30.82 12.47
C HIS A 152 19.25 29.55 13.27
N THR A 153 18.29 29.25 14.15
CA THR A 153 18.20 27.94 14.80
C THR A 153 17.21 27.08 14.04
N VAL A 154 17.63 25.89 13.60
CA VAL A 154 16.84 24.98 12.78
C VAL A 154 16.74 23.62 13.47
N SER A 155 15.51 23.14 13.62
CA SER A 155 15.18 21.78 14.02
C SER A 155 14.54 21.02 12.87
N ALA A 156 14.95 19.77 12.69
CA ALA A 156 14.42 18.94 11.61
C ALA A 156 14.08 17.55 12.12
N THR A 157 12.95 16.98 11.71
CA THR A 157 12.61 15.57 11.94
C THR A 157 12.48 14.84 10.62
N PHE A 158 13.10 13.66 10.54
CA PHE A 158 13.01 12.72 9.44
C PHE A 158 12.27 11.48 9.92
N THR A 159 11.10 11.19 9.34
CA THR A 159 10.33 9.97 9.64
C THR A 159 10.15 9.14 8.38
N GLY A 160 10.22 7.81 8.49
CA GLY A 160 9.92 6.89 7.40
C GLY A 160 9.71 5.45 7.88
N SER A 161 8.99 4.65 7.10
CA SER A 161 8.66 3.24 7.40
C SER A 161 9.25 2.32 6.32
N GLY A 162 9.98 1.28 6.75
CA GLY A 162 10.47 0.21 5.89
C GLY A 162 9.56 -1.02 5.96
N LYS A 163 9.81 -1.98 5.06
CA LYS A 163 9.12 -3.27 5.01
C LYS A 163 9.32 -4.07 6.31
N SER A 164 8.25 -4.49 6.98
CA SER A 164 8.32 -5.30 8.19
C SER A 164 8.76 -6.72 7.87
N SER A 165 9.98 -7.09 8.24
CA SER A 165 10.43 -8.49 8.22
C SER A 165 9.80 -9.26 9.38
N ALA A 166 9.24 -10.44 9.12
CA ALA A 166 8.57 -11.26 10.14
C ALA A 166 9.55 -11.82 11.18
N PHE A 167 10.81 -12.02 10.78
CA PHE A 167 11.92 -12.52 11.60
C PHE A 167 13.26 -12.18 10.94
N PRO A 168 14.39 -12.10 11.67
CA PRO A 168 15.68 -11.77 11.05
C PRO A 168 16.08 -12.79 9.99
N MET A 169 16.39 -12.31 8.78
CA MET A 169 16.85 -13.12 7.67
C MET A 169 17.95 -12.37 6.91
N THR A 170 19.02 -13.08 6.57
CA THR A 170 20.08 -12.60 5.68
C THR A 170 20.18 -13.54 4.50
N VAL A 171 20.04 -13.00 3.29
CA VAL A 171 20.13 -13.78 2.05
C VAL A 171 21.47 -13.52 1.42
N THR A 172 22.16 -14.54 0.94
CA THR A 172 23.30 -14.40 0.04
C THR A 172 22.87 -14.99 -1.29
N SER A 173 22.93 -14.22 -2.37
CA SER A 173 22.51 -14.69 -3.68
C SER A 173 23.47 -14.27 -4.78
N ASN A 174 23.50 -15.04 -5.85
CA ASN A 174 24.15 -14.71 -7.10
C ASN A 174 23.17 -15.07 -8.22
N ILE A 175 22.50 -14.05 -8.76
CA ILE A 175 21.53 -14.22 -9.83
C ILE A 175 22.22 -13.95 -11.17
N GLY A 176 22.85 -15.00 -11.70
CA GLY A 176 23.49 -14.96 -13.02
C GLY A 176 22.50 -15.09 -14.17
N ALA A 177 22.98 -14.84 -15.39
CA ALA A 177 22.17 -14.95 -16.61
C ALA A 177 21.86 -16.39 -17.02
N THR A 178 22.69 -17.36 -16.61
CA THR A 178 22.56 -18.79 -16.97
C THR A 178 22.20 -19.66 -15.78
N VAL A 179 22.86 -19.43 -14.64
CA VAL A 179 22.62 -20.13 -13.38
C VAL A 179 22.47 -19.14 -12.25
N SER A 180 21.70 -19.53 -11.24
CA SER A 180 21.46 -18.71 -10.06
C SER A 180 21.57 -19.54 -8.78
N SER A 181 22.12 -18.93 -7.74
CA SER A 181 22.25 -19.51 -6.40
C SER A 181 21.76 -18.52 -5.35
N ALA A 182 21.19 -19.04 -4.27
CA ALA A 182 20.66 -18.24 -3.18
C ALA A 182 20.54 -19.08 -1.91
N THR A 183 21.04 -18.54 -0.80
CA THR A 183 20.96 -19.16 0.53
C THR A 183 20.48 -18.12 1.52
N ALA A 184 19.48 -18.45 2.33
CA ALA A 184 18.99 -17.62 3.42
C ALA A 184 19.44 -18.17 4.77
N THR A 185 20.04 -17.33 5.60
CA THR A 185 20.22 -17.59 7.02
C THR A 185 19.12 -16.90 7.79
N ILE A 186 18.27 -17.67 8.47
CA ILE A 186 17.15 -17.16 9.26
C ILE A 186 17.46 -17.30 10.75
N ARG A 187 16.94 -16.39 11.57
CA ARG A 187 16.84 -16.55 13.03
C ARG A 187 15.37 -16.56 13.41
N TYR A 188 14.96 -17.57 14.17
CA TYR A 188 13.58 -17.66 14.65
C TYR A 188 13.29 -16.56 15.67
N ARG A 189 12.02 -16.15 15.77
CA ARG A 189 11.58 -15.23 16.81
C ARG A 189 11.79 -15.86 18.18
N ALA A 190 12.16 -15.06 19.18
CA ALA A 190 12.52 -15.57 20.50
C ALA A 190 11.40 -16.41 21.13
N GLN A 191 10.13 -16.04 20.90
CA GLN A 191 8.96 -16.76 21.39
C GLN A 191 8.71 -18.12 20.73
N ASP A 192 9.29 -18.37 19.55
CA ASP A 192 9.07 -19.62 18.81
C ASP A 192 10.17 -20.66 19.08
N VAL A 193 11.29 -20.26 19.68
CA VAL A 193 12.42 -21.16 20.00
C VAL A 193 11.97 -22.23 21.01
N GLY A 194 12.35 -23.48 20.75
CA GLY A 194 11.96 -24.65 21.55
C GLY A 194 10.65 -25.30 21.10
N THR A 195 9.92 -24.71 20.15
CA THR A 195 8.73 -25.33 19.55
C THR A 195 9.10 -26.24 18.39
N SER A 196 8.26 -27.25 18.11
CA SER A 196 8.41 -28.10 16.92
C SER A 196 7.74 -27.44 15.71
N ALA A 197 8.50 -27.21 14.65
CA ALA A 197 8.01 -26.60 13.42
C ALA A 197 8.83 -27.04 12.21
N SER A 198 8.38 -26.62 11.03
CA SER A 198 9.07 -26.85 9.77
C SER A 198 9.46 -25.52 9.13
N VAL A 199 10.60 -25.52 8.44
CA VAL A 199 11.04 -24.41 7.58
C VAL A 199 10.65 -24.75 6.15
N TYR A 200 10.16 -23.76 5.41
CA TYR A 200 9.73 -23.90 4.02
C TYR A 200 10.48 -22.92 3.14
N ALA A 201 10.91 -23.38 1.98
CA ALA A 201 11.38 -22.56 0.87
C ALA A 201 10.44 -22.78 -0.32
N PHE A 202 9.92 -21.69 -0.86
CA PHE A 202 8.93 -21.72 -1.94
C PHE A 202 9.03 -20.47 -2.79
N ALA A 203 8.28 -20.43 -3.88
CA ALA A 203 8.24 -19.33 -4.82
C ALA A 203 6.81 -18.90 -5.16
N VAL A 204 6.68 -17.66 -5.60
CA VAL A 204 5.56 -17.23 -6.44
C VAL A 204 6.13 -17.03 -7.83
N ALA A 205 5.60 -17.75 -8.81
CA ALA A 205 6.20 -17.86 -10.14
C ALA A 205 5.17 -17.75 -11.26
N PRO A 206 5.58 -17.31 -12.47
CA PRO A 206 4.74 -17.39 -13.65
C PRO A 206 4.28 -18.83 -13.90
N ALA A 207 2.98 -19.03 -14.09
CA ALA A 207 2.38 -20.35 -14.34
C ALA A 207 2.94 -21.02 -15.60
N THR A 208 3.48 -20.24 -16.54
CA THR A 208 4.16 -20.74 -17.74
C THR A 208 5.50 -21.40 -17.45
N LEU A 209 6.14 -21.10 -16.31
CA LEU A 209 7.40 -21.70 -15.87
C LEU A 209 7.19 -22.86 -14.88
N ALA A 210 6.09 -22.82 -14.12
CA ALA A 210 5.74 -23.87 -13.19
C ALA A 210 5.14 -25.08 -13.92
N LYS A 211 5.75 -26.26 -13.77
CA LYS A 211 5.11 -27.52 -14.20
C LYS A 211 3.84 -27.76 -13.37
N ALA A 212 2.90 -28.52 -13.93
CA ALA A 212 1.67 -28.90 -13.26
C ALA A 212 1.92 -29.53 -11.88
N ALA A 213 0.96 -29.34 -10.98
CA ALA A 213 0.99 -29.91 -9.63
C ALA A 213 1.10 -31.44 -9.69
N ARG A 214 1.66 -32.05 -8.63
CA ARG A 214 1.88 -33.51 -8.56
C ARG A 214 0.59 -34.32 -8.42
N GLU A 215 -0.55 -33.67 -8.17
CA GLU A 215 -1.88 -34.25 -7.94
C GLU A 215 -2.96 -33.31 -8.52
N ASP A 216 -4.20 -33.76 -8.67
CA ASP A 216 -5.35 -33.00 -9.21
C ASP A 216 -5.78 -31.76 -8.38
N ALA A 217 -4.95 -31.32 -7.42
CA ALA A 217 -5.20 -30.11 -6.65
C ALA A 217 -4.87 -28.86 -7.50
N ALA A 218 -5.84 -27.95 -7.59
CA ALA A 218 -5.62 -26.67 -8.26
C ALA A 218 -4.52 -25.87 -7.53
N PRO A 219 -3.52 -25.34 -8.26
CA PRO A 219 -2.47 -24.54 -7.65
C PRO A 219 -3.05 -23.25 -7.06
N LEU A 220 -2.45 -22.76 -5.97
CA LEU A 220 -2.85 -21.48 -5.40
C LEU A 220 -2.44 -20.36 -6.36
N THR A 221 -3.43 -19.71 -6.98
CA THR A 221 -3.21 -18.57 -7.88
C THR A 221 -3.15 -17.29 -7.06
N LEU A 222 -2.04 -16.57 -7.19
CA LEU A 222 -1.68 -15.34 -6.48
C LEU A 222 -1.70 -14.16 -7.44
N GLY A 223 -2.72 -14.16 -8.31
CA GLY A 223 -2.95 -13.13 -9.33
C GLY A 223 -2.23 -13.43 -10.66
N PHE A 224 -1.74 -12.40 -11.35
CA PHE A 224 -1.16 -12.44 -12.70
C PHE A 224 0.15 -11.63 -12.79
N ALA A 225 1.07 -12.09 -13.63
CA ALA A 225 2.38 -11.52 -13.81
C ALA A 225 2.33 -10.19 -14.57
N ARG A 226 3.31 -9.33 -14.30
CA ARG A 226 3.61 -8.19 -15.19
C ARG A 226 4.26 -8.75 -16.45
N SER A 227 3.65 -8.49 -17.61
CA SER A 227 4.24 -8.83 -18.91
C SER A 227 4.43 -7.57 -19.75
N ALA A 228 5.48 -7.55 -20.57
CA ALA A 228 5.78 -6.43 -21.47
C ALA A 228 4.90 -6.41 -22.74
N GLY A 229 3.94 -7.32 -22.88
CA GLY A 229 3.17 -7.55 -24.11
C GLY A 229 1.66 -7.59 -23.91
N LYS A 230 0.91 -7.44 -25.01
CA LYS A 230 -0.57 -7.45 -25.06
C LYS A 230 -1.18 -8.88 -25.03
N ASP A 231 -0.37 -9.89 -24.68
CA ASP A 231 -0.80 -11.29 -24.70
C ASP A 231 -1.55 -11.68 -23.42
N SER A 232 -2.26 -12.80 -23.47
CA SER A 232 -3.11 -13.30 -22.37
C SER A 232 -2.40 -13.23 -21.02
N PRO A 233 -3.08 -12.75 -19.95
CA PRO A 233 -2.45 -12.55 -18.66
C PRO A 233 -1.92 -13.89 -18.10
N VAL A 234 -0.64 -13.93 -17.75
CA VAL A 234 0.01 -15.12 -17.19
C VAL A 234 -0.26 -15.16 -15.69
N ALA A 235 -0.90 -16.22 -15.19
CA ALA A 235 -1.15 -16.35 -13.75
C ALA A 235 0.16 -16.45 -12.95
N CYS A 236 0.20 -15.86 -11.76
CA CYS A 236 1.22 -16.12 -10.75
C CYS A 236 0.71 -17.22 -9.84
N VAL A 237 1.52 -18.26 -9.62
CA VAL A 237 1.13 -19.40 -8.80
C VAL A 237 2.14 -19.65 -7.69
N LEU A 238 1.66 -20.15 -6.57
CA LEU A 238 2.52 -20.74 -5.55
C LEU A 238 3.23 -21.95 -6.17
N ALA A 239 4.55 -21.98 -6.04
CA ALA A 239 5.39 -22.99 -6.62
C ALA A 239 6.50 -23.42 -5.65
N GLN A 240 7.03 -24.60 -5.85
CA GLN A 240 8.21 -25.09 -5.13
C GLN A 240 9.21 -25.66 -6.14
N LEU A 241 10.49 -25.41 -5.89
CA LEU A 241 11.56 -25.97 -6.70
C LEU A 241 11.73 -27.46 -6.37
N ASP A 242 11.75 -28.31 -7.38
CA ASP A 242 12.07 -29.72 -7.19
C ASP A 242 13.57 -29.99 -7.23
N ALA A 243 13.97 -31.23 -6.91
CA ALA A 243 15.38 -31.64 -6.87
C ALA A 243 16.11 -31.53 -8.23
N SER A 244 15.40 -31.32 -9.35
CA SER A 244 15.99 -31.09 -10.68
C SER A 244 16.18 -29.62 -11.01
N GLY A 245 15.80 -28.69 -10.11
CA GLY A 245 15.84 -27.27 -10.37
C GLY A 245 14.68 -26.79 -11.25
N GLN A 246 13.55 -27.50 -11.26
CA GLN A 246 12.34 -27.11 -11.96
C GLN A 246 11.26 -26.65 -10.98
N LEU A 247 10.61 -25.53 -11.27
CA LEU A 247 9.44 -25.08 -10.50
C LEU A 247 8.23 -25.98 -10.78
N ARG A 248 7.54 -26.37 -9.72
CA ARG A 248 6.24 -27.05 -9.77
C ARG A 248 5.20 -26.24 -9.03
N ALA A 249 4.04 -26.06 -9.64
CA ALA A 249 2.91 -25.41 -8.99
C ALA A 249 2.41 -26.28 -7.83
N VAL A 250 2.05 -25.67 -6.72
CA VAL A 250 1.60 -26.36 -5.50
C VAL A 250 0.45 -25.60 -4.85
N SER A 251 -0.41 -26.32 -4.12
CA SER A 251 -1.27 -25.71 -3.11
C SER A 251 -0.49 -25.44 -1.82
N ALA A 252 -1.08 -24.68 -0.89
CA ALA A 252 -0.48 -24.48 0.43
C ALA A 252 -0.23 -25.82 1.15
N SER A 253 -1.17 -26.77 1.09
CA SER A 253 -1.02 -28.09 1.74
C SER A 253 0.04 -28.99 1.10
N GLN A 254 0.43 -28.72 -0.14
CA GLN A 254 1.43 -29.49 -0.88
C GLN A 254 2.86 -28.99 -0.68
N LEU A 255 3.06 -27.87 0.02
CA LEU A 255 4.39 -27.35 0.32
C LEU A 255 5.18 -28.33 1.19
N GLN A 256 6.31 -28.77 0.66
CA GLN A 256 7.20 -29.68 1.38
C GLN A 256 8.14 -28.89 2.29
N ALA A 257 8.34 -29.40 3.52
CA ALA A 257 9.29 -28.83 4.45
C ALA A 257 10.72 -28.99 3.92
N TYR A 258 11.52 -27.94 4.00
CA TYR A 258 12.97 -27.98 3.82
C TYR A 258 13.64 -28.75 4.96
N VAL A 259 13.22 -28.45 6.20
CA VAL A 259 13.62 -29.17 7.41
C VAL A 259 12.50 -29.11 8.44
N THR A 260 12.35 -30.17 9.23
CA THR A 260 11.42 -30.23 10.37
C THR A 260 12.20 -30.56 11.64
N GLY A 261 11.92 -29.85 12.72
CA GLY A 261 12.57 -30.08 14.00
C GLY A 261 12.18 -29.08 15.07
N VAL A 262 12.91 -29.11 16.18
CA VAL A 262 12.76 -28.11 17.25
C VAL A 262 13.53 -26.85 16.86
N LEU A 263 12.86 -25.71 16.88
CA LEU A 263 13.45 -24.41 16.51
C LEU A 263 14.53 -24.02 17.52
N SER A 264 15.76 -23.81 17.06
CA SER A 264 16.90 -23.46 17.92
C SER A 264 17.24 -21.97 17.85
N SER A 265 17.84 -21.42 18.91
CA SER A 265 18.29 -20.01 18.91
C SER A 265 19.40 -19.72 17.88
N GLN A 266 20.04 -20.74 17.33
CA GLN A 266 21.07 -20.60 16.29
C GLN A 266 20.46 -20.25 14.92
N GLY A 267 19.16 -20.51 14.73
CA GLY A 267 18.49 -20.29 13.45
C GLY A 267 18.70 -21.44 12.47
N GLN A 268 18.57 -21.16 11.18
CA GLN A 268 18.69 -22.16 10.11
C GLN A 268 19.29 -21.54 8.85
N SER A 269 20.16 -22.29 8.18
CA SER A 269 20.58 -21.99 6.81
C SER A 269 19.73 -22.78 5.83
N VAL A 270 19.13 -22.08 4.87
CA VAL A 270 18.19 -22.60 3.88
C VAL A 270 18.76 -22.33 2.50
N THR A 271 19.17 -23.40 1.81
CA THR A 271 19.55 -23.31 0.40
C THR A 271 18.28 -23.22 -0.43
N ILE A 272 18.06 -22.05 -1.04
CA ILE A 272 16.87 -21.76 -1.85
C ILE A 272 17.13 -22.16 -3.29
N LEU A 273 18.28 -21.75 -3.82
CA LEU A 273 18.75 -22.07 -5.17
C LEU A 273 20.18 -22.60 -5.06
N ASP A 274 20.43 -23.75 -5.68
CA ASP A 274 21.76 -24.33 -5.82
C ASP A 274 22.07 -24.53 -7.30
N ASN A 275 22.76 -23.55 -7.89
CA ASN A 275 23.17 -23.56 -9.30
C ASN A 275 22.02 -23.88 -10.28
N VAL A 276 20.83 -23.34 -9.99
CA VAL A 276 19.61 -23.59 -10.75
C VAL A 276 19.68 -22.83 -12.07
N ALA A 277 19.30 -23.46 -13.18
CA ALA A 277 19.24 -22.78 -14.47
C ALA A 277 18.26 -21.59 -14.41
N THR A 278 18.74 -20.37 -14.66
CA THR A 278 17.95 -19.13 -14.54
C THR A 278 16.72 -19.15 -15.45
N ALA A 279 16.82 -19.82 -16.61
CA ALA A 279 15.70 -20.01 -17.53
C ALA A 279 14.49 -20.75 -16.91
N ASN A 280 14.70 -21.57 -15.87
CA ASN A 280 13.63 -22.31 -15.21
C ASN A 280 12.89 -21.49 -14.13
N ILE A 281 13.48 -20.37 -13.69
CA ILE A 281 13.05 -19.62 -12.51
C ILE A 281 12.95 -18.10 -12.75
N GLY A 282 13.24 -17.63 -13.96
CA GLY A 282 13.22 -16.22 -14.32
C GLY A 282 11.85 -15.58 -14.08
N GLY A 283 11.80 -14.49 -13.33
CA GLY A 283 10.57 -13.80 -12.97
C GLY A 283 9.84 -14.39 -11.76
N ALA A 284 10.40 -15.40 -11.09
CA ALA A 284 9.89 -15.91 -9.82
C ALA A 284 10.49 -15.13 -8.63
N VAL A 285 9.70 -14.97 -7.59
CA VAL A 285 10.14 -14.49 -6.28
C VAL A 285 10.14 -15.65 -5.29
N PHE A 286 11.22 -15.80 -4.54
CA PHE A 286 11.38 -16.84 -3.53
C PHE A 286 11.17 -16.28 -2.12
N TYR A 287 10.58 -17.10 -1.28
CA TYR A 287 10.28 -16.82 0.11
C TYR A 287 10.84 -17.93 1.00
N VAL A 288 11.19 -17.55 2.22
CA VAL A 288 11.49 -18.48 3.31
C VAL A 288 10.57 -18.15 4.47
N GLY A 289 9.96 -19.17 5.05
CA GLY A 289 9.12 -19.03 6.24
C GLY A 289 9.17 -20.29 7.09
N TYR A 290 8.55 -20.23 8.26
CA TYR A 290 8.46 -21.39 9.14
C TYR A 290 7.13 -21.43 9.89
N GLY A 291 6.72 -22.64 10.27
CA GLY A 291 5.48 -22.87 11.01
C GLY A 291 5.24 -24.35 11.25
N ALA A 292 4.25 -24.67 12.08
CA ALA A 292 3.87 -26.07 12.32
C ALA A 292 3.35 -26.76 11.05
N THR A 293 2.69 -25.99 10.18
CA THR A 293 2.21 -26.40 8.86
C THR A 293 2.43 -25.26 7.86
N PRO A 294 2.37 -25.51 6.54
CA PRO A 294 2.47 -24.44 5.56
C PRO A 294 1.34 -23.41 5.69
N ALA A 295 0.11 -23.87 6.02
CA ALA A 295 -1.02 -22.98 6.26
C ALA A 295 -0.74 -22.05 7.46
N ALA A 296 -0.27 -22.61 8.59
CA ALA A 296 0.09 -21.79 9.76
C ALA A 296 1.21 -20.77 9.47
N MET A 297 2.17 -21.12 8.60
CA MET A 297 3.20 -20.18 8.15
C MET A 297 2.60 -19.05 7.30
N LEU A 298 1.76 -19.39 6.31
CA LEU A 298 1.14 -18.42 5.42
C LEU A 298 0.18 -17.52 6.21
N ASP A 299 -0.81 -18.10 6.90
CA ASP A 299 -1.85 -17.39 7.64
C ASP A 299 -1.28 -16.56 8.80
N GLY A 300 -0.23 -17.06 9.46
CA GLY A 300 0.50 -16.33 10.50
C GLY A 300 1.47 -15.27 9.96
N ASN A 301 1.60 -15.15 8.63
CA ASN A 301 2.56 -14.29 7.93
C ASN A 301 3.99 -14.44 8.49
N VAL A 302 4.39 -15.68 8.79
CA VAL A 302 5.71 -16.02 9.34
C VAL A 302 6.65 -16.40 8.19
N LEU A 303 6.85 -15.44 7.30
CA LEU A 303 7.67 -15.59 6.10
C LEU A 303 8.29 -14.26 5.70
N ASN A 304 9.39 -14.33 4.97
CA ASN A 304 10.03 -13.18 4.36
C ASN A 304 10.35 -13.49 2.89
N ARG A 305 10.26 -12.46 2.05
CA ARG A 305 10.83 -12.53 0.70
C ARG A 305 12.34 -12.66 0.78
N ALA A 306 12.88 -13.67 0.12
CA ALA A 306 14.30 -13.94 0.08
C ALA A 306 14.97 -13.34 -1.15
N VAL A 307 14.52 -13.68 -2.36
CA VAL A 307 15.16 -13.20 -3.60
C VAL A 307 14.16 -13.11 -4.74
N LEU A 308 14.32 -12.11 -5.60
CA LEU A 308 13.63 -12.01 -6.89
C LEU A 308 14.61 -12.41 -7.99
N VAL A 309 14.21 -13.33 -8.86
CA VAL A 309 14.97 -13.62 -10.07
C VAL A 309 14.39 -12.78 -11.20
N PRO A 310 15.17 -11.88 -11.84
CA PRO A 310 14.66 -11.10 -12.98
C PRO A 310 14.20 -12.00 -14.13
N GLY A 311 13.15 -11.57 -14.82
CA GLY A 311 12.63 -12.28 -15.99
C GLY A 311 11.73 -11.38 -16.84
N ALA A 312 11.47 -11.81 -18.08
CA ALA A 312 10.62 -11.04 -19.01
C ALA A 312 9.14 -11.01 -18.58
N VAL A 313 8.69 -12.04 -17.87
CA VAL A 313 7.38 -12.12 -17.23
C VAL A 313 7.63 -12.27 -15.74
N GLN A 314 7.24 -11.28 -14.95
CA GLN A 314 7.61 -11.20 -13.54
C GLN A 314 6.40 -11.31 -12.62
N CYS A 315 6.46 -12.27 -11.71
CA CYS A 315 5.60 -12.36 -10.54
C CYS A 315 6.31 -11.68 -9.38
N ASP A 316 5.93 -10.44 -9.10
CA ASP A 316 6.45 -9.64 -8.01
C ASP A 316 5.29 -9.04 -7.23
N PRO A 317 4.55 -9.87 -6.47
CA PRO A 317 3.34 -9.46 -5.79
C PRO A 317 3.67 -8.39 -4.74
N GLN A 318 2.87 -7.32 -4.71
CA GLN A 318 3.05 -6.17 -3.82
C GLN A 318 1.74 -5.89 -3.05
N PRO A 319 1.81 -5.27 -1.87
CA PRO A 319 0.61 -4.74 -1.21
C PRO A 319 -0.18 -3.80 -2.12
N PRO A 320 -1.52 -3.80 -2.05
CA PRO A 320 -2.35 -2.87 -2.80
C PRO A 320 -2.22 -1.45 -2.26
N GLN A 321 -2.45 -0.46 -3.12
CA GLN A 321 -2.74 0.89 -2.67
C GLN A 321 -4.12 0.96 -2.01
N THR A 322 -4.20 1.79 -0.96
CA THR A 322 -5.49 2.22 -0.43
C THR A 322 -6.28 2.98 -1.50
N GLY A 323 -7.54 2.61 -1.67
CA GLY A 323 -8.58 3.46 -2.28
C GLY A 323 -9.70 2.69 -2.99
N TRP A 324 -10.31 3.31 -4.00
CA TRP A 324 -11.36 2.68 -4.81
C TRP A 324 -10.80 1.79 -5.92
N TRP A 325 -11.41 0.61 -6.08
CA TRP A 325 -11.07 -0.43 -7.04
C TRP A 325 -12.32 -0.91 -7.76
N TRP A 326 -12.14 -1.41 -8.98
CA TRP A 326 -13.25 -1.81 -9.84
C TRP A 326 -12.81 -2.80 -10.92
N ASN A 327 -13.78 -3.37 -11.61
CA ASN A 327 -13.58 -4.10 -12.85
C ASN A 327 -14.22 -3.30 -13.99
N ALA A 328 -13.42 -2.94 -15.01
CA ALA A 328 -13.90 -2.14 -16.14
C ALA A 328 -14.99 -2.82 -16.98
N ALA A 329 -15.09 -4.14 -16.93
CA ALA A 329 -16.13 -4.90 -17.61
C ALA A 329 -17.44 -5.00 -16.81
N GLU A 330 -17.45 -4.55 -15.55
CA GLU A 330 -18.57 -4.70 -14.62
C GLU A 330 -18.93 -3.37 -13.94
N ASP A 331 -19.02 -2.30 -14.75
CA ASP A 331 -19.31 -0.96 -14.23
C ASP A 331 -20.66 -0.89 -13.49
N GLY A 332 -20.68 -0.15 -12.38
CA GLY A 332 -21.83 -0.02 -11.50
C GLY A 332 -21.79 -0.83 -10.21
N ARG A 333 -20.74 -1.62 -10.01
CA ARG A 333 -20.28 -2.15 -8.72
C ARG A 333 -18.82 -1.76 -8.48
N GLY A 334 -18.39 -1.71 -7.23
CA GLY A 334 -17.03 -1.30 -6.89
C GLY A 334 -16.58 -1.89 -5.57
N TYR A 335 -15.32 -1.62 -5.24
CA TYR A 335 -14.66 -2.12 -4.05
C TYR A 335 -13.79 -1.03 -3.44
N THR A 336 -13.77 -0.90 -2.12
CA THR A 336 -12.73 -0.14 -1.43
C THR A 336 -11.79 -1.09 -0.76
N ILE A 337 -10.50 -0.83 -0.92
CA ILE A 337 -9.44 -1.54 -0.23
C ILE A 337 -8.67 -0.51 0.57
N GLU A 338 -8.63 -0.68 1.88
CA GLU A 338 -7.69 -0.04 2.79
C GLU A 338 -6.53 -1.00 3.02
N SER A 339 -5.30 -0.53 2.84
CA SER A 339 -4.11 -1.30 3.21
C SER A 339 -3.24 -0.48 4.15
N THR A 340 -2.89 -1.05 5.29
CA THR A 340 -1.96 -0.45 6.25
C THR A 340 -1.19 -1.55 6.96
N GLY A 341 0.13 -1.52 6.85
CA GLY A 341 0.99 -2.57 7.38
C GLY A 341 0.62 -3.94 6.81
N SER A 342 0.37 -4.91 7.69
CA SER A 342 -0.03 -6.28 7.33
C SER A 342 -1.53 -6.52 7.48
N LYS A 343 -2.37 -5.51 7.21
CA LYS A 343 -3.82 -5.59 7.32
C LYS A 343 -4.50 -5.01 6.10
N VAL A 344 -5.64 -5.58 5.76
CA VAL A 344 -6.57 -5.06 4.76
C VAL A 344 -7.95 -4.92 5.37
N PHE A 345 -8.63 -3.84 5.00
CA PHE A 345 -10.08 -3.74 5.09
C PHE A 345 -10.66 -3.58 3.68
N PHE A 346 -11.61 -4.44 3.37
CA PHE A 346 -12.28 -4.54 2.10
C PHE A 346 -13.76 -4.22 2.32
N ALA A 347 -14.34 -3.42 1.42
CA ALA A 347 -15.77 -3.28 1.32
C ALA A 347 -16.22 -3.36 -0.15
N ALA A 348 -17.27 -4.12 -0.42
CA ALA A 348 -17.88 -4.26 -1.73
C ALA A 348 -19.22 -3.53 -1.79
N TYR A 349 -19.51 -2.93 -2.94
CA TYR A 349 -20.74 -2.18 -3.22
C TYR A 349 -21.45 -2.83 -4.40
N LEU A 350 -22.66 -3.29 -4.16
CA LEU A 350 -23.41 -4.12 -5.09
C LEU A 350 -24.89 -4.07 -4.76
N TYR A 351 -25.66 -5.07 -5.18
CA TYR A 351 -27.11 -5.08 -5.05
C TYR A 351 -27.62 -6.44 -4.54
N ASP A 352 -28.75 -6.42 -3.86
CA ASP A 352 -29.49 -7.63 -3.49
C ASP A 352 -30.40 -8.10 -4.64
N ILE A 353 -31.02 -9.27 -4.47
CA ILE A 353 -31.89 -9.85 -5.50
C ILE A 353 -33.18 -9.05 -5.76
N SER A 354 -33.53 -8.12 -4.87
CA SER A 354 -34.64 -7.19 -5.06
C SER A 354 -34.24 -5.93 -5.84
N GLY A 355 -32.96 -5.81 -6.20
CA GLY A 355 -32.40 -4.67 -6.90
C GLY A 355 -32.03 -3.49 -5.98
N ARG A 356 -32.10 -3.65 -4.66
CA ARG A 356 -31.63 -2.61 -3.73
C ARG A 356 -30.12 -2.66 -3.64
N SER A 357 -29.47 -1.50 -3.54
CA SER A 357 -28.07 -1.43 -3.16
C SER A 357 -27.83 -2.17 -1.84
N THR A 358 -26.69 -2.84 -1.70
CA THR A 358 -26.22 -3.48 -0.47
C THR A 358 -24.69 -3.42 -0.44
N TRP A 359 -24.09 -3.77 0.69
CA TRP A 359 -22.64 -3.80 0.85
C TRP A 359 -22.20 -4.99 1.73
N TYR A 360 -20.98 -5.45 1.48
CA TYR A 360 -20.30 -6.47 2.28
C TYR A 360 -18.95 -5.94 2.72
N ILE A 361 -18.46 -6.37 3.88
CA ILE A 361 -17.10 -6.04 4.34
C ILE A 361 -16.31 -7.31 4.65
N ALA A 362 -15.00 -7.21 4.59
CA ALA A 362 -14.07 -8.19 5.13
C ALA A 362 -12.85 -7.45 5.67
N ALA A 363 -12.30 -7.88 6.80
CA ALA A 363 -11.12 -7.25 7.37
C ALA A 363 -10.23 -8.30 8.04
N GLY A 364 -8.93 -8.08 8.04
CA GLY A 364 -8.01 -9.03 8.66
C GLY A 364 -6.57 -8.86 8.22
N PRO A 365 -5.70 -9.77 8.68
CA PRO A 365 -4.30 -9.76 8.32
C PRO A 365 -4.11 -10.14 6.84
N THR A 366 -3.03 -9.64 6.26
CA THR A 366 -2.51 -10.06 4.97
C THR A 366 -1.34 -11.01 5.14
N THR A 367 -1.11 -11.83 4.13
CA THR A 367 0.02 -12.75 3.99
C THR A 367 0.83 -12.38 2.75
N LEU A 368 1.96 -13.06 2.51
CA LEU A 368 2.87 -12.77 1.39
C LEU A 368 3.23 -11.28 1.33
N GLU A 369 3.60 -10.73 2.50
CA GLU A 369 4.04 -9.35 2.66
C GLU A 369 3.01 -8.31 2.18
N GLY A 370 1.72 -8.57 2.40
CA GLY A 370 0.64 -7.62 2.08
C GLY A 370 -0.10 -7.90 0.78
N SER A 371 0.42 -8.80 -0.06
CA SER A 371 -0.10 -9.05 -1.40
C SER A 371 -1.24 -10.08 -1.46
N LEU A 372 -1.47 -10.83 -0.39
CA LEU A 372 -2.56 -11.79 -0.29
C LEU A 372 -3.42 -11.49 0.94
N PHE A 373 -4.73 -11.39 0.76
CA PHE A 373 -5.71 -11.26 1.82
C PHE A 373 -6.78 -12.33 1.66
N VAL A 374 -7.16 -12.96 2.77
CA VAL A 374 -8.28 -13.90 2.84
C VAL A 374 -9.12 -13.53 4.05
N GLY A 375 -10.42 -13.34 3.87
CA GLY A 375 -11.31 -12.95 4.96
C GLY A 375 -12.76 -13.32 4.71
N ASP A 376 -13.52 -13.47 5.79
CA ASP A 376 -14.95 -13.74 5.73
C ASP A 376 -15.74 -12.51 5.27
N LEU A 377 -16.71 -12.73 4.39
CA LEU A 377 -17.61 -11.68 3.91
C LEU A 377 -18.77 -11.49 4.89
N GLU A 378 -18.73 -10.35 5.57
CA GLU A 378 -19.70 -9.94 6.56
C GLU A 378 -20.73 -8.99 5.95
N SER A 379 -21.95 -9.07 6.47
CA SER A 379 -23.04 -8.15 6.16
C SER A 379 -23.66 -7.66 7.46
N TYR A 380 -24.34 -6.53 7.39
CA TYR A 380 -25.02 -5.95 8.55
C TYR A 380 -26.40 -5.41 8.14
N SER A 381 -27.31 -5.32 9.10
CA SER A 381 -28.62 -4.69 8.97
C SER A 381 -28.89 -3.76 10.15
N ASP A 382 -30.00 -3.05 10.10
CA ASP A 382 -30.59 -2.36 11.25
C ASP A 382 -29.72 -1.27 11.89
N GLY A 383 -28.73 -0.71 11.18
CA GLY A 383 -27.93 0.39 11.70
C GLY A 383 -28.50 1.78 11.38
N GLN A 384 -27.67 2.80 11.59
CA GLN A 384 -28.04 4.21 11.44
C GLN A 384 -28.31 4.63 9.97
N THR A 385 -29.39 5.38 9.74
CA THR A 385 -29.69 5.99 8.42
C THR A 385 -28.85 7.24 8.15
N LEU A 386 -28.87 7.79 6.92
CA LEU A 386 -28.06 8.97 6.56
C LEU A 386 -28.26 10.16 7.52
N THR A 387 -29.51 10.49 7.85
CA THR A 387 -29.85 11.64 8.72
C THR A 387 -30.29 11.23 10.11
N GLY A 388 -30.67 9.96 10.32
CA GLY A 388 -31.26 9.45 11.54
C GLY A 388 -30.32 9.43 12.75
N ALA A 389 -30.93 9.18 13.92
CA ALA A 389 -30.21 8.94 15.17
C ALA A 389 -29.35 7.68 15.09
N PHE A 390 -28.33 7.60 15.94
CA PHE A 390 -27.50 6.41 16.03
C PHE A 390 -28.32 5.15 16.31
N ARG A 391 -28.00 4.06 15.61
CA ARG A 391 -28.52 2.73 15.83
C ARG A 391 -27.40 1.75 15.53
N SER A 392 -27.09 0.89 16.50
CA SER A 392 -26.05 -0.13 16.35
C SER A 392 -26.50 -1.17 15.33
N PRO A 393 -25.66 -1.52 14.35
CA PRO A 393 -26.00 -2.50 13.33
C PRO A 393 -25.98 -3.93 13.89
N VAL A 394 -26.77 -4.79 13.29
CA VAL A 394 -26.85 -6.21 13.61
C VAL A 394 -26.09 -7.01 12.56
N ARG A 395 -25.10 -7.79 12.98
CA ARG A 395 -24.41 -8.77 12.14
C ARG A 395 -25.18 -10.10 12.16
N PRO A 396 -25.68 -10.60 11.02
CA PRO A 396 -26.28 -11.92 10.95
C PRO A 396 -25.27 -13.03 11.36
N PRO A 397 -25.75 -14.15 11.92
CA PRO A 397 -24.86 -15.23 12.35
C PRO A 397 -24.25 -16.01 11.18
N VAL A 398 -24.88 -15.98 10.00
CA VAL A 398 -24.42 -16.67 8.79
C VAL A 398 -23.60 -15.70 7.93
N LEU A 399 -22.38 -16.11 7.60
CA LEU A 399 -21.46 -15.37 6.74
C LEU A 399 -21.79 -15.59 5.26
N ASN A 400 -21.38 -14.64 4.41
CA ASN A 400 -21.64 -14.64 2.98
C ASN A 400 -20.51 -15.31 2.19
N GLY A 401 -19.85 -16.31 2.75
CA GLY A 401 -18.66 -16.94 2.19
C GLY A 401 -17.37 -16.14 2.45
N GLN A 402 -16.33 -16.43 1.69
CA GLN A 402 -14.99 -15.87 1.87
C GLN A 402 -14.57 -15.07 0.64
N VAL A 403 -13.81 -14.01 0.83
CA VAL A 403 -13.11 -13.28 -0.23
C VAL A 403 -11.61 -13.52 -0.12
N THR A 404 -10.98 -13.79 -1.26
CA THR A 404 -9.53 -13.80 -1.45
C THR A 404 -9.16 -12.65 -2.38
N LEU A 405 -8.27 -11.76 -1.94
CA LEU A 405 -7.68 -10.72 -2.77
C LEU A 405 -6.20 -11.04 -2.96
N ALA A 406 -5.77 -11.21 -4.20
CA ALA A 406 -4.39 -11.42 -4.56
C ALA A 406 -3.90 -10.28 -5.47
N PHE A 407 -2.82 -9.62 -5.10
CA PHE A 407 -2.32 -8.42 -5.76
C PHE A 407 -1.03 -8.68 -6.52
N ASN A 408 -1.03 -8.24 -7.76
CA ASN A 408 0.08 -8.40 -8.71
C ASN A 408 1.08 -7.26 -8.57
N ASP A 409 0.51 -6.11 -8.29
CA ASP A 409 1.18 -4.87 -7.97
C ASP A 409 0.24 -4.01 -7.13
N SER A 410 0.68 -2.82 -6.81
CA SER A 410 -0.07 -1.93 -5.94
C SER A 410 -1.36 -1.37 -6.59
N THR A 411 -1.60 -1.61 -7.88
CA THR A 411 -2.73 -1.10 -8.68
C THR A 411 -3.55 -2.16 -9.41
N HIS A 412 -3.14 -3.43 -9.40
CA HIS A 412 -3.84 -4.54 -10.04
C HIS A 412 -3.93 -5.76 -9.12
N GLY A 413 -5.11 -6.38 -9.09
CA GLY A 413 -5.35 -7.59 -8.32
C GLY A 413 -6.41 -8.51 -8.92
N THR A 414 -6.60 -9.64 -8.28
CA THR A 414 -7.64 -10.62 -8.58
C THR A 414 -8.42 -10.89 -7.30
N MET A 415 -9.74 -10.78 -7.39
CA MET A 415 -10.66 -11.14 -6.33
C MET A 415 -11.32 -12.47 -6.64
N VAL A 416 -11.25 -13.41 -5.70
CA VAL A 416 -12.02 -14.67 -5.72
C VAL A 416 -12.97 -14.66 -4.55
N TRP A 417 -14.26 -14.78 -4.83
CA TRP A 417 -15.34 -14.70 -3.84
C TRP A 417 -16.54 -15.53 -4.32
N PRO A 418 -17.66 -15.64 -3.59
CA PRO A 418 -18.80 -16.47 -4.04
C PRO A 418 -19.33 -16.08 -5.43
N GLY A 419 -19.09 -14.85 -5.86
CA GLY A 419 -19.41 -14.36 -7.20
C GLY A 419 -18.47 -14.81 -8.33
N GLY A 420 -17.48 -15.66 -8.04
CA GLY A 420 -16.49 -16.14 -9.01
C GLY A 420 -15.15 -15.40 -8.93
N THR A 421 -14.42 -15.35 -10.04
CA THR A 421 -13.12 -14.69 -10.14
C THR A 421 -13.26 -13.38 -10.92
N VAL A 422 -12.83 -12.28 -10.31
CA VAL A 422 -12.97 -10.93 -10.84
C VAL A 422 -11.60 -10.23 -10.87
N PRO A 423 -11.06 -9.84 -12.04
CA PRO A 423 -9.90 -8.95 -12.07
C PRO A 423 -10.31 -7.57 -11.58
N ILE A 424 -9.51 -6.99 -10.67
CA ILE A 424 -9.76 -5.67 -10.10
C ILE A 424 -8.57 -4.76 -10.38
N THR A 425 -8.85 -3.49 -10.68
CA THR A 425 -7.86 -2.46 -10.93
C THR A 425 -8.16 -1.24 -10.08
N ARG A 426 -7.12 -0.54 -9.65
CA ARG A 426 -7.25 0.73 -8.93
C ARG A 426 -7.97 1.74 -9.83
N MET A 427 -9.05 2.31 -9.33
CA MET A 427 -9.79 3.34 -10.06
C MET A 427 -8.94 4.60 -10.17
N GLU A 428 -8.84 5.12 -11.38
CA GLU A 428 -8.12 6.33 -11.71
C GLU A 428 -9.10 7.47 -11.99
N TYR A 429 -8.99 8.56 -11.21
CA TYR A 429 -9.76 9.78 -11.45
C TYR A 429 -8.87 10.83 -12.13
N GLY A 430 -9.18 11.10 -13.40
CA GLY A 430 -8.35 11.98 -14.23
C GLY A 430 -7.05 11.32 -14.67
N VAL A 431 -6.42 11.83 -15.73
CA VAL A 431 -5.20 11.22 -16.29
C VAL A 431 -4.05 11.30 -15.28
N GLY A 432 -3.45 10.15 -14.98
CA GLY A 432 -2.41 9.98 -13.96
C GLY A 432 -2.90 10.04 -12.52
N GLY A 433 -4.21 10.00 -12.27
CA GLY A 433 -4.83 10.29 -10.97
C GLY A 433 -4.28 9.46 -9.80
N VAL A 434 -4.08 8.17 -10.02
CA VAL A 434 -3.57 7.23 -9.00
C VAL A 434 -2.17 7.59 -8.52
N ASN A 435 -1.36 8.22 -9.38
CA ASN A 435 0.01 8.64 -9.09
C ASN A 435 0.12 10.16 -8.93
N ALA A 436 -1.01 10.88 -8.84
CA ALA A 436 -1.01 12.32 -8.71
C ALA A 436 -0.42 12.73 -7.36
N VAL A 437 0.43 13.75 -7.38
CA VAL A 437 0.96 14.35 -6.14
C VAL A 437 -0.20 14.98 -5.37
N PRO A 438 -0.40 14.65 -4.09
CA PRO A 438 -1.44 15.26 -3.28
C PRO A 438 -1.30 16.79 -3.23
N GLN A 439 -2.42 17.50 -3.34
CA GLN A 439 -2.44 18.96 -3.19
C GLN A 439 -2.10 19.36 -1.75
N ALA A 440 -1.60 20.58 -1.55
CA ALA A 440 -1.41 21.12 -0.21
C ALA A 440 -2.74 21.11 0.57
N ASN A 441 -2.69 20.68 1.83
CA ASN A 441 -3.85 20.54 2.71
C ASN A 441 -4.93 19.56 2.21
N GLN A 442 -4.60 18.70 1.25
CA GLN A 442 -5.49 17.62 0.83
C GLN A 442 -5.72 16.65 2.00
N PRO A 443 -6.96 16.21 2.23
CA PRO A 443 -7.25 15.18 3.23
C PRO A 443 -6.68 13.83 2.81
N GLU A 444 -6.49 12.95 3.78
CA GLU A 444 -6.01 11.61 3.52
C GLU A 444 -7.08 10.73 2.87
N ASN A 445 -6.64 9.95 1.89
CA ASN A 445 -7.46 8.95 1.25
C ASN A 445 -7.77 7.82 2.23
N GLY A 446 -9.02 7.37 2.20
CA GLY A 446 -9.47 6.14 2.79
C GLY A 446 -10.75 6.21 3.61
N TRP A 447 -10.81 5.43 4.69
CA TRP A 447 -11.97 5.24 5.54
C TRP A 447 -12.04 6.26 6.67
N TRP A 448 -13.23 6.82 6.87
CA TRP A 448 -13.53 7.85 7.85
C TRP A 448 -14.76 7.45 8.66
N LEU A 449 -14.68 7.67 9.98
CA LEU A 449 -15.74 7.36 10.93
C LEU A 449 -16.21 8.61 11.66
N SER A 450 -17.49 8.63 12.02
CA SER A 450 -18.00 9.51 13.06
C SER A 450 -17.79 8.85 14.41
N GLY A 451 -17.06 9.50 15.33
CA GLY A 451 -16.62 8.89 16.59
C GLY A 451 -17.71 8.10 17.35
N LEU A 452 -17.33 6.94 17.90
CA LEU A 452 -18.08 5.98 18.74
C LEU A 452 -19.42 5.42 18.21
N ASP A 453 -19.89 5.88 17.05
CA ASP A 453 -21.11 5.39 16.41
C ASP A 453 -20.77 4.30 15.38
N ASP A 454 -20.48 3.09 15.85
CA ASP A 454 -20.17 1.93 15.00
C ASP A 454 -21.35 1.59 14.08
N GLY A 455 -21.09 1.42 12.77
CA GLY A 455 -22.06 0.85 11.82
C GLY A 455 -22.36 1.66 10.56
N ARG A 456 -21.95 2.93 10.51
CA ARG A 456 -21.86 3.70 9.27
C ARG A 456 -20.43 4.15 9.04
N GLY A 457 -20.00 4.19 7.78
CA GLY A 457 -18.69 4.68 7.41
C GLY A 457 -18.70 5.48 6.12
N PHE A 458 -17.63 6.26 5.93
CA PHE A 458 -17.42 7.03 4.71
C PHE A 458 -16.06 6.68 4.13
N PHE A 459 -16.04 6.25 2.88
CA PHE A 459 -14.82 6.21 2.10
C PHE A 459 -14.66 7.54 1.37
N ILE A 460 -13.45 8.08 1.41
CA ILE A 460 -13.14 9.42 0.94
C ILE A 460 -11.81 9.38 0.20
N GLU A 461 -11.75 9.97 -0.99
CA GLU A 461 -10.57 9.91 -1.83
C GLU A 461 -10.39 11.14 -2.69
N TRP A 462 -9.14 11.63 -2.78
CA TRP A 462 -8.70 12.65 -3.71
C TRP A 462 -7.64 12.10 -4.67
N GLN A 463 -7.85 12.35 -5.97
CA GLN A 463 -6.87 12.16 -7.02
C GLN A 463 -6.96 13.29 -8.04
N ALA A 464 -5.83 13.86 -8.46
CA ALA A 464 -5.76 14.87 -9.53
C ALA A 464 -6.83 15.98 -9.47
N GLY A 465 -7.13 16.49 -8.27
CA GLY A 465 -8.14 17.53 -8.06
C GLY A 465 -9.59 17.05 -8.23
N ILE A 466 -9.85 15.75 -8.11
CA ILE A 466 -11.17 15.13 -8.07
C ILE A 466 -11.37 14.52 -6.68
N GLY A 467 -12.39 14.99 -5.97
CA GLY A 467 -12.87 14.35 -4.75
C GLY A 467 -13.92 13.31 -5.08
N PHE A 468 -13.81 12.14 -4.45
CA PHE A 468 -14.76 11.05 -4.49
C PHE A 468 -15.12 10.65 -3.06
N MET A 469 -16.40 10.44 -2.81
CA MET A 469 -16.90 9.99 -1.52
C MET A 469 -17.91 8.88 -1.73
N ALA A 470 -17.86 7.87 -0.87
CA ALA A 470 -18.90 6.87 -0.73
C ALA A 470 -19.32 6.78 0.73
N GLY A 471 -20.62 6.72 0.99
CA GLY A 471 -21.16 6.48 2.32
C GLY A 471 -21.82 5.11 2.40
N PHE A 472 -21.71 4.46 3.55
CA PHE A 472 -22.32 3.16 3.85
C PHE A 472 -23.20 3.26 5.08
N MET A 473 -24.50 3.03 4.92
CA MET A 473 -25.45 3.19 6.00
C MET A 473 -26.66 2.31 5.74
N TYR A 474 -27.80 2.67 6.34
CA TYR A 474 -29.04 1.92 6.21
C TYR A 474 -30.19 2.83 5.76
N ASP A 475 -31.20 2.24 5.14
CA ASP A 475 -32.48 2.91 4.89
C ASP A 475 -33.41 2.79 6.11
N ASP A 476 -34.60 3.40 6.03
CA ASP A 476 -35.57 3.41 7.13
C ASP A 476 -36.12 2.01 7.47
N SER A 477 -35.94 1.03 6.58
CA SER A 477 -36.29 -0.38 6.84
C SER A 477 -35.17 -1.14 7.55
N GLY A 478 -34.01 -0.52 7.76
CA GLY A 478 -32.81 -1.17 8.28
C GLY A 478 -32.03 -1.95 7.23
N ALA A 479 -32.37 -1.84 5.94
CA ALA A 479 -31.60 -2.49 4.88
C ALA A 479 -30.33 -1.69 4.58
N PRO A 480 -29.17 -2.35 4.34
CA PRO A 480 -27.96 -1.65 3.95
C PRO A 480 -28.16 -0.88 2.64
N VAL A 481 -27.60 0.32 2.56
CA VAL A 481 -27.62 1.19 1.38
C VAL A 481 -26.29 1.91 1.27
N TRP A 482 -25.85 2.17 0.04
CA TRP A 482 -24.67 3.00 -0.22
C TRP A 482 -25.02 4.18 -1.10
N TYR A 483 -24.28 5.27 -0.89
CA TYR A 483 -24.38 6.50 -1.69
C TYR A 483 -23.00 6.89 -2.18
N ILE A 484 -22.94 7.53 -3.35
CA ILE A 484 -21.69 8.10 -3.87
C ILE A 484 -21.86 9.57 -4.21
N ALA A 485 -20.76 10.31 -4.15
CA ALA A 485 -20.68 11.68 -4.61
C ALA A 485 -19.27 11.90 -5.16
N ALA A 486 -19.18 12.53 -6.33
CA ALA A 486 -17.90 12.92 -6.92
C ALA A 486 -17.97 14.37 -7.40
N LYS A 487 -16.83 15.06 -7.38
CA LYS A 487 -16.73 16.45 -7.87
C LYS A 487 -15.27 16.82 -8.15
N THR A 488 -15.04 17.64 -9.16
CA THR A 488 -13.78 18.34 -9.37
C THR A 488 -13.59 19.44 -8.31
N THR A 489 -12.51 19.37 -7.54
CA THR A 489 -12.12 20.30 -6.47
C THR A 489 -10.72 20.91 -6.71
N PRO A 490 -10.45 21.54 -7.86
CA PRO A 490 -9.08 22.00 -8.18
C PRO A 490 -8.56 23.09 -7.23
N ASP A 491 -9.44 23.94 -6.69
CA ASP A 491 -9.04 25.19 -5.99
C ASP A 491 -8.92 25.05 -4.47
N ASN A 492 -9.69 24.15 -3.85
CA ASN A 492 -9.69 23.95 -2.40
C ASN A 492 -10.03 22.49 -2.07
N PRO A 493 -9.03 21.64 -1.75
CA PRO A 493 -9.26 20.24 -1.42
C PRO A 493 -9.86 20.04 -0.02
N GLN A 494 -9.94 21.09 0.82
CA GLN A 494 -10.53 21.01 2.16
C GLN A 494 -12.04 21.21 2.18
N VAL A 495 -12.68 21.49 1.05
CA VAL A 495 -14.14 21.61 0.97
C VAL A 495 -14.66 20.78 -0.20
N PHE A 496 -15.56 19.85 0.13
CA PHE A 496 -16.30 19.09 -0.86
C PHE A 496 -17.79 19.35 -0.68
N SER A 497 -18.46 19.70 -1.77
CA SER A 497 -19.91 19.90 -1.78
C SER A 497 -20.49 19.44 -3.11
N SER A 498 -21.26 18.35 -3.06
CA SER A 498 -21.92 17.70 -4.20
C SER A 498 -23.31 17.18 -3.76
N GLN A 499 -23.90 16.28 -4.53
CA GLN A 499 -25.15 15.59 -4.20
C GLN A 499 -24.88 14.10 -4.01
N TRP A 500 -25.50 13.49 -3.00
CA TRP A 500 -25.52 12.05 -2.83
C TRP A 500 -26.38 11.41 -3.92
N GLU A 501 -25.74 10.55 -4.71
CA GLU A 501 -26.37 9.68 -5.69
C GLU A 501 -26.58 8.29 -5.10
N LYS A 502 -27.67 7.64 -5.52
CA LYS A 502 -27.92 6.21 -5.28
C LYS A 502 -28.13 5.51 -6.61
N TYR A 503 -27.84 4.23 -6.64
CA TYR A 503 -28.05 3.36 -7.79
C TYR A 503 -28.87 2.14 -7.35
N VAL A 504 -29.62 1.55 -8.27
CA VAL A 504 -30.46 0.36 -8.04
C VAL A 504 -30.38 -0.60 -9.23
N ASN A 505 -30.85 -1.84 -9.07
CA ASN A 505 -30.96 -2.84 -10.13
C ASN A 505 -29.64 -3.17 -10.83
N GLY A 506 -28.50 -3.10 -10.14
CA GLY A 506 -27.21 -3.57 -10.66
C GLY A 506 -26.83 -4.97 -10.17
N GLN A 507 -25.66 -5.44 -10.56
CA GLN A 507 -25.22 -6.82 -10.35
C GLN A 507 -25.21 -7.27 -8.87
N THR A 508 -25.79 -8.45 -8.60
CA THR A 508 -25.76 -9.09 -7.28
C THR A 508 -24.46 -9.83 -7.00
N LEU A 509 -24.28 -10.37 -5.78
CA LEU A 509 -23.04 -11.08 -5.40
C LEU A 509 -22.72 -12.24 -6.35
N THR A 510 -23.71 -13.06 -6.68
CA THR A 510 -23.57 -14.26 -7.51
C THR A 510 -24.22 -14.14 -8.89
N GLY A 511 -24.84 -13.00 -9.18
CA GLY A 511 -25.53 -12.76 -10.44
C GLY A 511 -24.60 -12.41 -11.60
N THR A 512 -25.08 -12.66 -12.81
CA THR A 512 -24.45 -12.15 -14.03
C THR A 512 -24.42 -10.63 -14.05
N TYR A 513 -23.47 -10.03 -14.75
CA TYR A 513 -23.40 -8.57 -14.87
C TYR A 513 -24.70 -7.98 -15.44
N HIS A 514 -25.20 -6.93 -14.80
CA HIS A 514 -26.18 -6.01 -15.35
C HIS A 514 -25.93 -4.59 -14.83
N PRO A 515 -26.03 -3.57 -15.69
CA PRO A 515 -25.75 -2.20 -15.31
C PRO A 515 -26.82 -1.68 -14.37
N PRO A 516 -26.46 -0.92 -13.32
CA PRO A 516 -27.44 -0.30 -12.46
C PRO A 516 -28.09 0.91 -13.11
N VAL A 517 -29.20 1.32 -12.51
CA VAL A 517 -29.94 2.52 -12.86
C VAL A 517 -29.79 3.55 -11.75
N ARG A 518 -29.38 4.78 -12.09
CA ARG A 518 -29.48 5.92 -11.19
C ARG A 518 -30.91 6.49 -11.24
N PRO A 519 -31.65 6.53 -10.12
CA PRO A 519 -32.92 7.25 -10.07
C PRO A 519 -32.74 8.74 -10.38
N PRO A 520 -33.78 9.43 -10.86
CA PRO A 520 -33.68 10.84 -11.28
C PRO A 520 -33.50 11.82 -10.10
N THR A 521 -33.78 11.37 -8.87
CA THR A 521 -33.72 12.20 -7.66
C THR A 521 -32.44 11.92 -6.88
N TYR A 522 -31.74 13.00 -6.50
CA TYR A 522 -30.67 12.94 -5.51
C TYR A 522 -31.22 12.64 -4.11
N VAL A 523 -30.38 12.03 -3.27
CA VAL A 523 -30.72 11.72 -1.87
C VAL A 523 -30.63 12.97 -0.99
N GLY A 524 -29.69 13.87 -1.30
CA GLY A 524 -29.49 15.13 -0.59
C GLY A 524 -28.07 15.65 -0.75
N ALA A 525 -27.77 16.78 -0.11
CA ALA A 525 -26.44 17.38 -0.17
C ALA A 525 -25.37 16.49 0.49
N ALA A 526 -24.22 16.37 -0.18
CA ALA A 526 -23.00 15.75 0.33
C ALA A 526 -21.97 16.85 0.58
N THR A 527 -21.93 17.40 1.79
CA THR A 527 -21.03 18.52 2.14
C THR A 527 -20.12 18.12 3.28
N ILE A 528 -18.81 18.28 3.09
CA ILE A 528 -17.79 18.05 4.10
C ILE A 528 -16.72 19.14 4.04
N GLN A 529 -16.28 19.56 5.21
CA GLN A 529 -15.18 20.51 5.40
C GLN A 529 -14.09 19.85 6.24
N PHE A 530 -12.89 19.74 5.69
CA PHE A 530 -11.73 19.18 6.36
C PHE A 530 -11.06 20.24 7.24
N GLN A 531 -10.67 19.83 8.44
CA GLN A 531 -9.94 20.65 9.42
C GLN A 531 -8.45 20.28 9.48
N GLY A 532 -8.02 19.37 8.58
CA GLY A 532 -6.68 18.86 8.48
C GLY A 532 -6.65 17.62 7.59
N ALA A 533 -5.54 16.87 7.65
CA ALA A 533 -5.38 15.66 6.87
C ALA A 533 -6.28 14.50 7.38
N ALA A 534 -6.61 14.49 8.67
CA ALA A 534 -7.26 13.38 9.35
C ALA A 534 -8.57 13.74 10.07
N ASP A 535 -9.03 14.99 9.99
CA ASP A 535 -10.22 15.48 10.71
C ASP A 535 -11.13 16.28 9.78
N ALA A 536 -12.44 16.11 9.94
CA ALA A 536 -13.44 16.78 9.13
C ALA A 536 -14.77 16.99 9.85
N ILE A 537 -15.58 17.91 9.33
CA ILE A 537 -16.99 18.09 9.69
C ILE A 537 -17.83 17.83 8.45
N MET A 538 -18.65 16.78 8.49
CA MET A 538 -19.66 16.50 7.49
C MET A 538 -20.98 17.15 7.87
N THR A 539 -21.60 17.88 6.94
CA THR A 539 -22.96 18.39 7.06
C THR A 539 -23.92 17.47 6.31
N MET A 540 -24.77 16.78 7.06
CA MET A 540 -25.78 15.86 6.55
C MET A 540 -26.93 16.61 5.87
N PRO A 541 -27.74 15.95 5.02
CA PRO A 541 -29.00 16.49 4.58
C PRO A 541 -29.86 16.94 5.78
N GLY A 542 -30.42 18.14 5.72
CA GLY A 542 -31.13 18.76 6.85
C GLY A 542 -30.25 19.57 7.80
N GLY A 543 -28.94 19.68 7.55
CA GLY A 543 -28.04 20.63 8.22
C GLY A 543 -27.35 20.12 9.49
N ARG A 544 -27.65 18.90 9.94
CA ARG A 544 -26.96 18.29 11.08
C ARG A 544 -25.48 18.09 10.76
N GLN A 545 -24.60 18.54 11.65
CA GLN A 545 -23.16 18.34 11.51
C GLN A 545 -22.68 17.14 12.31
N VAL A 546 -21.69 16.43 11.76
CA VAL A 546 -21.04 15.27 12.36
C VAL A 546 -19.55 15.37 12.15
N THR A 547 -18.78 15.22 13.21
CA THR A 547 -17.31 15.15 13.14
C THR A 547 -16.91 13.79 12.58
N LEU A 548 -15.98 13.78 11.63
CA LEU A 548 -15.36 12.60 11.08
C LEU A 548 -13.86 12.62 11.36
N SER A 549 -13.29 11.45 11.65
CA SER A 549 -11.86 11.24 11.74
C SER A 549 -11.41 10.11 10.81
N ARG A 550 -10.18 10.23 10.28
CA ARG A 550 -9.54 9.21 9.45
C ARG A 550 -9.32 7.96 10.31
N TYR A 551 -9.95 6.87 9.92
CA TYR A 551 -9.81 5.60 10.59
C TYR A 551 -8.42 5.00 10.33
N ARG A 552 -7.84 4.32 11.33
CA ARG A 552 -6.52 3.69 11.24
C ARG A 552 -6.69 2.22 11.62
N PHE A 553 -6.29 1.30 10.73
CA PHE A 553 -6.45 -0.16 10.88
C PHE A 553 -5.34 -0.83 11.71
#